data_AF-A0A1H3AZF5-F1
#
_entry.id   AF-A0A1H3AZF5-F1
#
_cell.length_a   1.000
_cell.length_b   1.000
_cell.length_c   1.000
_cell.angle_alpha   90.00
_cell.angle_beta   90.00
_cell.angle_gamma   90.00
#
_symmetry.space_group_name_H-M   'P 1'
#
loop_
_entity.id
_entity.type
_entity.pdbx_description
1 polymer ?
#
loop_
_entity_poly.entity_id
_entity_poly.type
_entity_poly.pdbx_seq_one_letter_code
_entity_poly.pdbx_strand_id
1 'polypeptide(L)' 'MTTLEKVLFYAGLALILGSALARITNVIELEQAYFLMLIGAALQFNGQNRYNRRLQQRIQELEAQPRR' A
#
# COMPACT_ATOMS: atom_id res chain seq x y z
N MET A 1 -8.11 -8.95 1.09
CA MET A 1 -7.87 -7.58 1.59
C MET A 1 -9.17 -6.94 2.05
N THR A 2 -9.18 -6.31 3.23
CA THR A 2 -10.33 -5.50 3.67
C THR A 2 -10.39 -4.16 2.96
N THR A 3 -11.54 -3.47 3.02
CA THR A 3 -11.73 -2.14 2.45
C THR A 3 -10.62 -1.16 2.83
N LEU A 4 -10.25 -1.08 4.12
CA LEU A 4 -9.16 -0.21 4.57
C LEU A 4 -7.81 -0.51 3.90
N GLU A 5 -7.45 -1.79 3.73
CA GLU A 5 -6.17 -2.16 3.10
C GLU A 5 -6.16 -1.81 1.62
N LYS A 6 -7.28 -2.02 0.93
CA LYS A 6 -7.45 -1.60 -0.46
C LYS A 6 -7.32 -0.08 -0.58
N VAL A 7 -7.97 0.68 0.30
CA VAL A 7 -7.87 2.15 0.32
C VAL A 7 -6.43 2.60 0.52
N LEU A 8 -5.73 2.06 1.53
CA LEU A 8 -4.32 2.39 1.78
C LEU A 8 -3.42 2.04 0.59
N PHE A 9 -3.64 0.87 -0.01
CA PHE A 9 -2.87 0.42 -1.17
C PHE A 9 -3.10 1.31 -2.39
N TYR A 10 -4.35 1.56 -2.77
CA TYR A 10 -4.67 2.35 -3.96
C TYR A 10 -4.41 3.84 -3.77
N ALA A 11 -4.63 4.40 -2.57
CA ALA A 11 -4.25 5.77 -2.27
C ALA A 11 -2.72 5.95 -2.33
N GLY A 12 -1.97 4.99 -1.79
CA GLY A 12 -0.51 4.98 -1.90
C GLY A 12 -0.02 4.93 -3.35
N LEU A 13 -0.59 4.03 -4.15
CA LEU A 13 -0.30 3.92 -5.58
C LEU A 13 -0.65 5.19 -6.35
N ALA A 14 -1.82 5.77 -6.08
CA ALA A 14 -2.27 7.01 -6.71
C ALA A 14 -1.34 8.18 -6.37
N LEU A 15 -0.84 8.26 -5.13
CA LEU A 15 0.14 9.27 -4.73
C LEU A 15 1.47 9.11 -5.48
N ILE A 16 1.98 7.89 -5.61
CA ILE A 16 3.25 7.63 -6.32
C ILE A 16 3.13 7.97 -7.80
N LEU A 17 2.10 7.43 -8.47
CA LEU A 17 1.91 7.66 -9.92
C LEU A 17 1.51 9.09 -10.21
N GLY A 18 0.63 9.66 -9.38
CA GLY A 18 0.17 11.05 -9.49
C GLY A 18 1.30 12.04 -9.28
N SER A 19 2.19 11.82 -8.31
CA SER A 19 3.34 12.71 -8.09
C SER A 19 4.39 12.58 -9.21
N ALA A 20 4.60 11.38 -9.75
CA ALA A 20 5.44 11.18 -10.93
C ALA A 20 4.90 11.97 -12.14
N LEU A 21 3.60 11.84 -12.43
CA LEU A 21 2.93 12.58 -13.49
C LEU A 21 3.03 14.10 -13.28
N ALA A 22 2.68 14.56 -12.08
CA ALA A 22 2.74 15.98 -11.72
C ALA A 22 4.15 16.56 -11.87
N ARG A 23 5.18 15.77 -11.54
CA ARG A 23 6.58 16.17 -11.73
C ARG A 23 6.96 16.25 -13.21
N ILE A 24 6.55 15.27 -14.02
CA ILE A 24 6.82 15.24 -15.47
C ILE A 24 6.17 16.43 -16.16
N THR A 25 4.96 16.82 -15.74
CA THR A 25 4.25 18.00 -16.24
C THR A 25 4.72 19.32 -15.61
N ASN A 26 5.77 19.30 -14.77
CA ASN A 26 6.30 20.46 -14.04
C ASN A 26 5.25 21.23 -13.21
N VAL A 27 4.23 20.52 -12.70
CA VAL A 27 3.20 21.10 -11.82
C VAL A 27 3.72 21.26 -10.38
N ILE A 28 4.65 20.38 -9.98
CA ILE A 28 5.28 20.39 -8.66
C ILE A 28 6.80 20.32 -8.78
N GLU A 29 7.48 20.77 -7.73
CA GLU A 29 8.93 20.68 -7.62
C GLU A 29 9.41 19.24 -7.36
N LEU A 30 10.70 19.00 -7.61
CA LEU A 30 11.30 17.68 -7.42
C LEU A 30 11.22 17.21 -5.96
N GLU A 31 11.48 18.10 -5.00
CA GLU A 31 11.42 17.78 -3.57
C GLU A 31 10.00 17.38 -3.13
N GLN A 32 8.99 18.11 -3.61
CA GLN A 32 7.58 17.81 -3.36
C GLN A 32 7.19 16.45 -3.95
N ALA A 33 7.67 16.14 -5.15
CA ALA A 33 7.43 14.85 -5.79
C ALA A 33 8.00 13.69 -4.95
N TYR A 34 9.25 13.80 -4.49
CA TYR A 34 9.86 12.79 -3.63
C TYR A 34 9.12 12.62 -2.30
N PHE A 35 8.73 13.74 -1.66
CA PHE A 35 7.98 13.69 -0.42
C PHE A 35 6.63 12.96 -0.60
N LEU A 36 5.89 13.27 -1.67
CA LEU A 36 4.63 12.60 -1.98
C LEU A 36 4.82 11.11 -2.32
N MET A 37 5.89 10.76 -3.04
CA MET A 37 6.24 9.36 -3.30
C MET A 37 6.52 8.60 -2.01
N LEU A 38 7.25 9.19 -1.06
CA LEU A 38 7.53 8.57 0.24
C LEU A 38 6.25 8.33 1.04
N ILE A 39 5.34 9.31 1.09
CA ILE A 39 4.03 9.13 1.74
C ILE A 39 3.25 8.01 1.05
N GLY A 40 3.20 8.01 -0.28
CA GLY A 40 2.50 6.98 -1.05
C GLY A 40 3.06 5.58 -0.78
N ALA A 41 4.38 5.44 -0.73
CA ALA A 41 5.06 4.20 -0.39
C ALA A 41 4.76 3.75 1.04
N ALA A 42 4.75 4.67 2.01
CA ALA A 42 4.41 4.36 3.40
C ALA A 42 2.97 3.86 3.56
N LEU A 43 2.01 4.47 2.86
CA LEU A 43 0.61 4.03 2.85
C LEU A 43 0.47 2.63 2.23
N GLN A 44 1.10 2.41 1.09
CA GLN A 44 1.08 1.11 0.41
C GLN A 44 1.71 0.03 1.28
N PHE A 45 2.88 0.31 1.87
CA PHE A 45 3.55 -0.60 2.78
C PHE A 45 2.68 -0.93 3.99
N ASN A 46 2.03 0.06 4.60
CA ASN A 46 1.13 -0.17 5.74
C ASN A 46 -0.05 -1.08 5.35
N GLY A 47 -0.71 -0.79 4.23
CA GLY A 47 -1.81 -1.61 3.71
C GLY A 47 -1.38 -3.05 3.45
N GLN A 48 -0.23 -3.24 2.82
CA GLN A 48 0.32 -4.57 2.52
C GLN A 48 0.72 -5.32 3.78
N ASN A 49 1.36 -4.66 4.74
CA ASN A 49 1.81 -5.31 5.97
C ASN A 49 0.63 -5.81 6.81
N ARG A 50 -0.45 -5.02 6.88
CA ARG A 50 -1.70 -5.43 7.54
C ARG A 50 -2.32 -6.64 6.84
N TYR A 51 -2.33 -6.64 5.51
CA TYR A 51 -2.84 -7.76 4.73
C TYR A 51 -2.04 -9.04 4.99
N ASN A 52 -0.72 -8.94 4.92
CA ASN A 52 0.18 -10.08 5.11
C ASN A 52 0.03 -10.70 6.51
N ARG A 53 -0.06 -9.88 7.57
CA ARG A 53 -0.29 -10.37 8.94
C ARG A 53 -1.58 -11.20 9.06
N ARG A 54 -2.68 -10.72 8.48
CA ARG A 54 -3.95 -11.45 8.51
C ARG A 54 -3.96 -12.68 7.63
N LEU A 55 -3.25 -12.63 6.50
CA LEU A 55 -3.08 -13.79 5.65
C LEU A 55 -2.32 -14.90 6.39
N GLN A 56 -1.23 -14.55 7.08
CA GLN A 56 -0.46 -15.49 7.90
C GLN A 56 -1.32 -16.11 9.03
N GLN A 57 -2.11 -15.30 9.73
CA GLN A 57 -3.04 -15.81 10.75
C GLN A 57 -4.02 -16.83 10.17
N ARG A 58 -4.63 -16.53 9.02
CA ARG A 58 -5.55 -17.48 8.35
C ARG A 58 -4.86 -18.76 7.89
N ILE A 59 -3.62 -18.66 7.40
CA ILE A 59 -2.84 -19.85 7.02
C ILE A 59 -2.63 -20.74 8.24
N GLN A 60 -2.20 -20.17 9.38
CA GLN A 60 -2.01 -20.91 10.63
C GLN A 60 -3.31 -21.55 11.13
N GLU A 61 -4.43 -20.83 11.06
CA GLU A 61 -5.76 -21.36 11.41
C GLU A 61 -6.15 -22.55 10.53
N LEU A 62 -5.89 -22.49 9.22
CA LEU A 62 -6.18 -23.56 8.27
C LEU A 62 -5.24 -24.76 8.45
N GLU A 63 -3.97 -24.55 8.77
CA GLU A 63 -2.99 -25.61 9.05
C GLU A 63 -3.29 -26.34 10.36
N ALA A 64 -3.83 -25.64 11.36
CA ALA A 64 -4.22 -26.20 12.64
C ALA A 64 -5.55 -26.97 12.60
N GLN A 65 -6.33 -26.87 11.52
CA GLN A 65 -7.55 -27.66 11.37
C GLN A 65 -7.20 -29.14 11.14
N PRO A 66 -7.72 -30.07 11.97
CA PRO A 66 -7.48 -31.50 11.77
C PRO A 66 -8.07 -31.91 10.43
N ARG A 67 -7.23 -32.41 9.52
CA ARG A 67 -7.67 -33.01 8.26
C ARG A 67 -8.52 -34.24 8.61
N ARG A 68 -9.84 -34.12 8.46
CA ARG A 68 -10.76 -35.24 8.50
C ARG A 68 -10.64 -36.06 7.22
#